data_AF-A0A7F8RRV5-F1
#
_entry.id   AF-A0A7F8RRV5-F1
#
_cell.length_a   1.000
_cell.length_b   1.000
_cell.length_c   1.000
_cell.angle_alpha   90.00
_cell.angle_beta   90.00
_cell.angle_gamma   90.00
#
_symmetry.space_group_name_H-M   'P 1'
#
loop_
_entity.id
_entity.type
_entity.pdbx_description
1 polymer ?
#
loop_
_entity_poly.entity_id
_entity_poly.type
_entity_poly.pdbx_seq_one_letter_code
_entity_poly.pdbx_strand_id
1 'polypeptide(L)'
;MSRMWGHLSEGYGQLCSIYLRLLRTKMEYHTKNPRFPGNLQMSDRQLDEAGESDVNNFFQLTVEMFDYLECELNLFQTVFNSLDMSRSVSVTAAGQCRLAPLIQVILDCSHLYDYTVKLLFKLHSCLPADTLQGHRDRFMEQFTKLKDLFYRSSNLQYFKRLIQIPQLPENPPNFLRASALSEHISPVVVIPAEASSPDSEPVLEKDDLVDMDASQQNLFDNKFDDIFGSSFSSDPFNFNSQNGVNKDEKDHLIGQLYREVSELKAQLENMKTESQRAVLQLKGRVSELEAELAEQQHLRQQAADDSEFLRAELDELKKKREDTEKAQRSLTEIERRAQANEQRYSKLKEKYSELVQNHADLLRKNAEVTKQVSVARQAQADLEREKKELEDSFQRRSDQAQRKAALWVRAL
;
A
#
# COMPACT_ATOMS: atom_id res chain seq x y z
N MET A 1 -12.69 12.11 27.47
CA MET A 1 -11.24 11.94 27.16
C MET A 1 -10.84 12.44 25.77
N SER A 2 -11.45 12.00 24.66
CA SER A 2 -11.05 12.45 23.29
C SER A 2 -11.02 13.98 23.09
N ARG A 3 -12.01 14.73 23.64
CA ARG A 3 -12.03 16.21 23.58
C ARG A 3 -10.84 16.89 24.27
N MET A 4 -10.26 16.28 25.31
CA MET A 4 -9.13 16.87 26.03
C MET A 4 -7.81 16.72 25.25
N TRP A 5 -7.64 15.57 24.58
CA TRP A 5 -6.44 15.28 23.77
C TRP A 5 -6.46 15.95 22.40
N GLY A 6 -7.64 16.31 21.87
CA GLY A 6 -7.77 17.04 20.60
C GLY A 6 -7.13 18.43 20.60
N HIS A 7 -6.79 18.99 21.76
CA HIS A 7 -6.08 20.27 21.88
C HIS A 7 -4.55 20.14 21.83
N LEU A 8 -3.99 18.92 21.95
CA LEU A 8 -2.57 18.65 21.75
C LEU A 8 -2.37 18.21 20.30
N SER A 9 -2.17 19.18 19.41
CA SER A 9 -2.06 18.97 17.96
C SER A 9 -0.79 18.23 17.52
N GLU A 10 0.14 17.94 18.43
CA GLU A 10 1.42 17.32 18.11
C GLU A 10 1.73 16.11 19.01
N GLY A 11 2.40 15.11 18.45
CA GLY A 11 2.85 13.91 19.16
C GLY A 11 1.73 12.94 19.54
N TYR A 12 1.79 12.40 20.77
CA TYR A 12 0.84 11.37 21.22
C TYR A 12 -0.61 11.87 21.38
N GLY A 13 -0.83 13.19 21.54
CA GLY A 13 -2.19 13.74 21.68
C GLY A 13 -3.09 13.45 20.48
N GLN A 14 -2.57 13.66 19.28
CA GLN A 14 -3.26 13.31 18.03
C GLN A 14 -3.52 11.81 17.92
N LEU A 15 -2.52 10.98 18.24
CA LEU A 15 -2.63 9.51 18.22
C LEU A 15 -3.69 9.00 19.20
N CYS A 16 -3.69 9.50 20.44
CA CYS A 16 -4.69 9.16 21.44
C CYS A 16 -6.09 9.60 21.01
N SER A 17 -6.24 10.79 20.41
CA SER A 17 -7.53 11.29 19.94
C SER A 17 -8.14 10.41 18.86
N ILE A 18 -7.34 9.99 17.87
CA ILE A 18 -7.83 9.14 16.78
C ILE A 18 -8.05 7.69 17.24
N TYR A 19 -7.22 7.16 18.14
CA TYR A 19 -7.45 5.84 18.74
C TYR A 19 -8.75 5.80 19.55
N LEU A 20 -9.03 6.83 20.36
CA LEU A 20 -10.30 6.94 21.09
C LEU A 20 -11.52 7.07 20.16
N ARG A 21 -11.34 7.64 18.98
CA ARG A 21 -12.39 7.68 17.95
C ARG A 21 -12.64 6.29 17.39
N LEU A 22 -11.58 5.55 17.06
CA LEU A 22 -11.69 4.15 16.62
C LEU A 22 -12.44 3.30 17.65
N LEU A 23 -12.05 3.38 18.92
CA LEU A 23 -12.70 2.62 19.99
C LEU A 23 -14.20 2.93 20.09
N ARG A 24 -14.59 4.20 19.92
CA ARG A 24 -16.01 4.58 19.87
C ARG A 24 -16.71 3.93 18.69
N THR A 25 -16.16 4.04 17.49
CA THR A 25 -16.74 3.42 16.28
C THR A 25 -16.89 1.91 16.47
N LYS A 26 -15.86 1.23 17.01
CA LYS A 26 -15.90 -0.20 17.31
C LYS A 26 -17.02 -0.53 18.30
N MET A 27 -17.13 0.20 19.41
CA MET A 27 -18.20 -0.01 20.39
C MET A 27 -19.60 0.23 19.80
N GLU A 28 -19.77 1.28 19.00
CA GLU A 28 -21.04 1.58 18.33
C GLU A 28 -21.41 0.48 17.32
N TYR A 29 -20.45 -0.02 16.55
CA TYR A 29 -20.64 -1.14 15.62
C TYR A 29 -21.13 -2.40 16.35
N HIS A 30 -20.46 -2.82 17.43
CA HIS A 30 -20.86 -4.02 18.18
C HIS A 30 -22.15 -3.82 18.98
N THR A 31 -22.49 -2.58 19.37
CA THR A 31 -23.78 -2.28 20.01
C THR A 31 -24.94 -2.46 19.02
N LYS A 32 -24.75 -2.02 17.77
CA LYS A 32 -25.74 -2.21 16.70
C LYS A 32 -25.79 -3.65 16.20
N ASN A 33 -24.64 -4.34 16.18
CA ASN A 33 -24.46 -5.67 15.61
C ASN A 33 -23.98 -6.68 16.67
N PRO A 34 -24.83 -7.06 17.65
CA PRO A 34 -24.43 -7.89 18.79
C PRO A 34 -24.04 -9.34 18.42
N ARG A 35 -24.35 -9.78 17.19
CA ARG A 35 -23.95 -11.09 16.65
C ARG A 35 -22.45 -11.15 16.31
N PHE A 36 -21.80 -10.01 16.11
CA PHE A 36 -20.37 -9.95 15.76
C PHE A 36 -19.50 -10.02 17.02
N PRO A 37 -18.62 -11.02 17.13
CA PRO A 37 -17.69 -11.10 18.26
C PRO A 37 -16.65 -9.97 18.19
N GLY A 38 -16.06 -9.60 19.32
CA GLY A 38 -15.12 -8.47 19.41
C GLY A 38 -13.82 -8.64 18.60
N ASN A 39 -13.45 -9.88 18.28
CA ASN A 39 -12.33 -10.22 17.39
C ASN A 39 -12.75 -10.38 15.92
N LEU A 40 -14.03 -10.11 15.60
CA LEU A 40 -14.66 -10.23 14.29
C LEU A 40 -14.61 -11.62 13.66
N GLN A 41 -14.14 -12.66 14.35
CA GLN A 41 -14.05 -14.00 13.77
C GLN A 41 -15.42 -14.68 13.69
N MET A 42 -15.95 -14.80 12.48
CA MET A 42 -17.18 -15.52 12.19
C MET A 42 -17.08 -16.32 10.89
N SER A 43 -17.86 -17.40 10.82
CA SER A 43 -18.02 -18.20 9.61
C SER A 43 -18.97 -17.54 8.60
N ASP A 44 -18.88 -17.94 7.34
CA ASP A 44 -19.75 -17.42 6.26
C ASP A 44 -21.24 -17.59 6.58
N ARG A 45 -21.60 -18.73 7.19
CA ARG A 45 -22.97 -18.98 7.66
C ARG A 45 -23.41 -17.97 8.70
N GLN A 46 -22.56 -17.65 9.67
CA GLN A 46 -22.89 -16.65 10.70
C GLN A 46 -23.00 -15.25 10.10
N LEU A 47 -22.20 -14.93 9.08
CA LEU A 47 -22.26 -13.64 8.38
C LEU A 47 -23.58 -13.49 7.63
N ASP A 48 -24.03 -14.57 7.00
CA ASP A 48 -25.33 -14.63 6.33
C ASP A 48 -26.50 -14.52 7.31
N GLU A 49 -26.42 -15.20 8.45
CA GLU A 49 -27.41 -15.12 9.54
C GLU A 49 -27.46 -13.72 10.17
N ALA A 50 -26.35 -12.97 10.16
CA ALA A 50 -26.30 -11.61 10.70
C ALA A 50 -27.07 -10.58 9.86
N GLY A 51 -27.19 -10.79 8.56
CA GLY A 51 -28.05 -9.96 7.70
C GLY A 51 -29.50 -10.43 7.62
N GLU A 52 -29.88 -11.48 8.36
CA GLU A 52 -31.27 -11.96 8.50
C GLU A 52 -32.00 -12.23 7.17
N SER A 53 -31.24 -12.59 6.13
CA SER A 53 -31.75 -12.75 4.76
C SER A 53 -32.46 -11.51 4.18
N ASP A 54 -32.29 -10.33 4.76
CA ASP A 54 -32.85 -9.07 4.28
C ASP A 54 -31.78 -8.24 3.56
N VAL A 55 -32.07 -7.85 2.32
CA VAL A 55 -31.19 -7.03 1.48
C VAL A 55 -30.89 -5.68 2.15
N ASN A 56 -31.85 -5.09 2.86
CA ASN A 56 -31.65 -3.82 3.56
C ASN A 56 -30.65 -3.97 4.71
N ASN A 57 -30.70 -5.10 5.43
CA ASN A 57 -29.76 -5.40 6.50
C ASN A 57 -28.35 -5.64 5.93
N PHE A 58 -28.21 -6.39 4.84
CA PHE A 58 -26.90 -6.53 4.17
C PHE A 58 -26.35 -5.20 3.68
N PHE A 59 -27.20 -4.34 3.14
CA PHE A 59 -26.82 -3.02 2.66
C PHE A 59 -26.30 -2.15 3.81
N GLN A 60 -27.08 -2.04 4.89
CA GLN A 60 -26.70 -1.27 6.07
C GLN A 60 -25.45 -1.83 6.74
N LEU A 61 -25.35 -3.16 6.89
CA LEU A 61 -24.18 -3.82 7.46
C LEU A 61 -22.92 -3.53 6.65
N THR A 62 -23.01 -3.52 5.32
CA THR A 62 -21.88 -3.20 4.44
C THR A 62 -21.43 -1.74 4.62
N VAL A 63 -22.37 -0.80 4.73
CA VAL A 63 -22.06 0.62 5.02
C VAL A 63 -21.35 0.76 6.37
N GLU A 64 -21.85 0.09 7.41
CA GLU A 64 -21.25 0.14 8.74
C GLU A 64 -19.85 -0.50 8.79
N MET A 65 -19.63 -1.58 8.04
CA MET A 65 -18.30 -2.18 7.89
C MET A 65 -17.33 -1.24 7.15
N PHE A 66 -17.79 -0.52 6.14
CA PHE A 66 -16.96 0.49 5.48
C PHE A 66 -16.59 1.63 6.40
N ASP A 67 -17.52 2.13 7.23
CA ASP A 67 -17.23 3.20 8.19
C ASP A 67 -16.24 2.74 9.26
N TYR A 68 -16.34 1.47 9.68
CA TYR A 68 -15.41 0.86 10.61
C TYR A 68 -14.01 0.70 9.98
N LEU A 69 -13.92 0.11 8.79
CA LEU A 69 -12.65 -0.06 8.06
C LEU A 69 -11.97 1.28 7.77
N GLU A 70 -12.75 2.33 7.45
CA GLU A 70 -12.22 3.67 7.24
C GLU A 70 -11.59 4.25 8.52
N CYS A 71 -12.20 4.02 9.70
CA CYS A 71 -11.61 4.43 10.97
C CYS A 71 -10.28 3.71 11.25
N GLU A 72 -10.21 2.41 10.97
CA GLU A 72 -9.00 1.58 11.11
C GLU A 72 -7.86 2.11 10.21
N LEU A 73 -8.16 2.32 8.92
CA LEU A 73 -7.21 2.86 7.94
C LEU A 73 -6.72 4.27 8.30
N ASN A 74 -7.59 5.12 8.84
CA ASN A 74 -7.22 6.47 9.28
C ASN A 74 -6.29 6.46 10.50
N LEU A 75 -6.52 5.56 11.46
CA LEU A 75 -5.59 5.37 12.58
C LEU A 75 -4.22 4.93 12.08
N PHE A 76 -4.18 3.93 11.19
CA PHE A 76 -2.94 3.46 10.59
C PHE A 76 -2.16 4.60 9.93
N GLN A 77 -2.82 5.37 9.04
CA GLN A 77 -2.19 6.47 8.33
C GLN A 77 -1.63 7.53 9.29
N THR A 78 -2.38 7.86 10.36
CA THR A 78 -1.97 8.87 11.33
C THR A 78 -0.79 8.40 12.18
N VAL A 79 -0.78 7.12 12.59
CA VAL A 79 0.36 6.53 13.29
C VAL A 79 1.59 6.55 12.40
N PHE A 80 1.47 6.07 11.15
CA PHE A 80 2.60 6.07 10.21
C PHE A 80 3.10 7.48 9.93
N ASN A 81 2.24 8.46 9.66
CA ASN A 81 2.67 9.84 9.44
C ASN A 81 3.39 10.47 10.66
N SER A 82 3.20 9.93 11.86
CA SER A 82 3.90 10.37 13.07
C SER A 82 5.30 9.76 13.24
N LEU A 83 5.60 8.67 12.51
CA LEU A 83 6.87 7.95 12.61
C LEU A 83 7.87 8.51 11.60
N ASP A 84 9.13 8.63 12.03
CA ASP A 84 10.23 8.81 11.09
C ASP A 84 10.47 7.47 10.38
N MET A 85 10.41 7.43 9.04
CA MET A 85 10.35 6.19 8.26
C MET A 85 11.69 5.45 8.15
N SER A 86 12.57 5.58 9.14
CA SER A 86 13.82 4.82 9.23
C SER A 86 13.59 3.44 9.83
N ARG A 87 14.29 2.42 9.32
CA ARG A 87 14.16 1.01 9.77
C ARG A 87 14.37 0.85 11.29
N SER A 88 15.16 1.72 11.91
CA SER A 88 15.46 1.70 13.35
C SER A 88 14.26 2.05 14.24
N VAL A 89 13.24 2.75 13.74
CA VAL A 89 12.08 3.16 14.56
C VAL A 89 11.31 1.95 15.10
N SER A 90 11.23 0.86 14.32
CA SER A 90 10.61 -0.40 14.73
C SER A 90 11.31 -1.13 15.91
N VAL A 91 12.52 -0.68 16.28
CA VAL A 91 13.35 -1.25 17.37
C VAL A 91 13.35 -0.35 18.61
N THR A 92 12.90 0.90 18.48
CA THR A 92 12.83 1.83 19.62
C THR A 92 11.57 1.61 20.45
N ALA A 93 11.66 1.71 21.78
CA ALA A 93 10.49 1.59 22.66
C ALA A 93 9.39 2.62 22.31
N ALA A 94 9.77 3.84 21.92
CA ALA A 94 8.83 4.88 21.50
C ALA A 94 8.13 4.53 20.17
N GLY A 95 8.84 3.97 19.19
CA GLY A 95 8.24 3.50 17.93
C GLY A 95 7.32 2.30 18.16
N GLN A 96 7.74 1.33 18.97
CA GLN A 96 6.91 0.17 19.31
C GLN A 96 5.63 0.56 20.06
N CYS A 97 5.70 1.52 20.98
CA CYS A 97 4.51 2.06 21.66
C CYS A 97 3.46 2.60 20.68
N ARG A 98 3.91 3.24 19.59
CA ARG A 98 3.02 3.76 18.54
C ARG A 98 2.52 2.66 17.59
N LEU A 99 3.34 1.65 17.32
CA LEU A 99 3.02 0.55 16.41
C LEU A 99 2.12 -0.52 17.06
N ALA A 100 2.19 -0.73 18.37
CA ALA A 100 1.46 -1.79 19.07
C ALA A 100 -0.06 -1.78 18.81
N PRO A 101 -0.77 -0.63 18.83
CA PRO A 101 -2.20 -0.61 18.52
C PRO A 101 -2.52 -1.10 17.11
N LEU A 102 -1.58 -0.97 16.15
CA LEU A 102 -1.79 -1.37 14.77
C LEU A 102 -1.86 -2.88 14.58
N ILE A 103 -1.40 -3.68 15.54
CA ILE A 103 -1.60 -5.14 15.49
C ILE A 103 -3.09 -5.45 15.41
N GLN A 104 -3.89 -4.82 16.29
CA GLN A 104 -5.34 -4.99 16.26
C GLN A 104 -5.97 -4.42 14.99
N VAL A 105 -5.48 -3.26 14.52
CA VAL A 105 -5.92 -2.66 13.26
C VAL A 105 -5.75 -3.63 12.10
N ILE A 106 -4.58 -4.28 11.99
CA ILE A 106 -4.27 -5.23 10.92
C ILE A 106 -5.19 -6.46 10.97
N LEU A 107 -5.44 -6.99 12.17
CA LEU A 107 -6.37 -8.11 12.38
C LEU A 107 -7.81 -7.73 11.98
N ASP A 108 -8.31 -6.59 12.46
CA ASP A 108 -9.66 -6.13 12.18
C ASP A 108 -9.83 -5.82 10.68
N CYS A 109 -8.83 -5.19 10.05
CA CYS A 109 -8.82 -4.89 8.61
C CYS A 109 -8.91 -6.15 7.73
N SER A 110 -8.24 -7.23 8.14
CA SER A 110 -8.28 -8.52 7.43
C SER A 110 -9.70 -9.09 7.39
N HIS A 111 -10.39 -9.10 8.54
CA HIS A 111 -11.77 -9.58 8.64
C HIS A 111 -12.77 -8.65 7.93
N LEU A 112 -12.64 -7.33 8.13
CA LEU A 112 -13.52 -6.35 7.49
C LEU A 112 -13.42 -6.39 5.97
N TYR A 113 -12.21 -6.58 5.43
CA TYR A 113 -12.03 -6.77 3.99
C TYR A 113 -12.73 -8.03 3.48
N ASP A 114 -12.52 -9.17 4.14
CA ASP A 114 -13.13 -10.43 3.73
C ASP A 114 -14.66 -10.34 3.72
N TYR A 115 -15.25 -9.76 4.77
CA TYR A 115 -16.70 -9.60 4.89
C TYR A 115 -17.26 -8.58 3.91
N THR A 116 -16.60 -7.45 3.69
CA THR A 116 -17.05 -6.47 2.69
C THR A 116 -17.05 -7.05 1.28
N VAL A 117 -16.06 -7.86 0.91
CA VAL A 117 -16.06 -8.59 -0.37
C VAL A 117 -17.25 -9.52 -0.48
N LYS A 118 -17.47 -10.40 0.51
CA LYS A 118 -18.59 -11.36 0.53
C LYS A 118 -19.94 -10.66 0.48
N LEU A 119 -20.13 -9.61 1.26
CA LEU A 119 -21.36 -8.83 1.30
C LEU A 119 -21.61 -8.07 -0.01
N LEU A 120 -20.58 -7.50 -0.64
CA LEU A 120 -20.70 -6.85 -1.95
C LEU A 120 -21.16 -7.83 -3.04
N PHE A 121 -20.58 -9.03 -3.12
CA PHE A 121 -21.07 -10.06 -4.04
C PHE A 121 -22.52 -10.45 -3.75
N LYS A 122 -22.88 -10.56 -2.47
CA LYS A 122 -24.25 -10.86 -2.07
C LYS A 122 -25.22 -9.75 -2.50
N LEU A 123 -24.88 -8.49 -2.27
CA LEU A 123 -25.67 -7.34 -2.69
C LEU A 123 -25.81 -7.29 -4.22
N HIS A 124 -24.74 -7.56 -4.96
CA HIS A 124 -24.79 -7.63 -6.42
C HIS A 124 -25.64 -8.78 -6.97
N SER A 125 -25.94 -9.80 -6.15
CA SER A 125 -26.89 -10.85 -6.54
C SER A 125 -28.36 -10.46 -6.32
N CYS A 126 -28.63 -9.41 -5.53
CA CYS A 126 -29.99 -8.97 -5.16
C CYS A 126 -30.36 -7.57 -5.66
N LEU A 127 -29.38 -6.73 -6.02
CA LEU A 127 -29.58 -5.33 -6.41
C LEU A 127 -28.89 -5.01 -7.75
N PRO A 128 -29.43 -4.05 -8.52
CA PRO A 128 -28.83 -3.65 -9.78
C PRO A 128 -27.49 -2.91 -9.55
N ALA A 129 -26.59 -3.02 -10.53
CA ALA A 129 -25.23 -2.48 -10.44
C ALA A 129 -25.19 -0.95 -10.18
N ASP A 130 -26.16 -0.21 -10.72
CA ASP A 130 -26.26 1.23 -10.57
C ASP A 130 -26.54 1.65 -9.11
N THR A 131 -27.33 0.86 -8.37
CA THR A 131 -27.60 1.11 -6.94
C THR A 131 -26.36 0.92 -6.08
N LEU A 132 -25.44 0.04 -6.50
CA LEU A 132 -24.22 -0.29 -5.76
C LEU A 132 -22.98 0.47 -6.25
N GLN A 133 -23.14 1.48 -7.11
CA GLN A 133 -22.00 2.26 -7.60
C GLN A 133 -21.20 2.88 -6.44
N GLY A 134 -21.89 3.53 -5.49
CA GLY A 134 -21.22 4.14 -4.32
C GLY A 134 -20.51 3.11 -3.42
N HIS A 135 -21.00 1.88 -3.34
CA HIS A 135 -20.35 0.81 -2.58
C HIS A 135 -19.06 0.36 -3.26
N ARG A 136 -19.08 0.23 -4.59
CA ARG A 136 -17.90 -0.11 -5.40
C ARG A 136 -16.85 1.00 -5.32
N ASP A 137 -17.25 2.26 -5.40
CA ASP A 137 -16.32 3.40 -5.29
C ASP A 137 -15.64 3.44 -3.92
N ARG A 138 -16.41 3.30 -2.82
CA ARG A 138 -15.85 3.20 -1.46
C ARG A 138 -14.93 2.00 -1.30
N PHE A 139 -15.32 0.83 -1.80
CA PHE A 139 -14.49 -0.36 -1.74
C PHE A 139 -13.15 -0.15 -2.46
N MET A 140 -13.15 0.42 -3.66
CA MET A 140 -11.93 0.67 -4.44
C MET A 140 -10.95 1.61 -3.71
N GLU A 141 -11.49 2.66 -3.10
CA GLU A 141 -10.69 3.59 -2.29
C GLU A 141 -10.09 2.87 -1.06
N GLN A 142 -10.90 2.12 -0.32
CA GLN A 142 -10.46 1.40 0.87
C GLN A 142 -9.50 0.26 0.54
N PHE A 143 -9.71 -0.46 -0.57
CA PHE A 143 -8.82 -1.51 -1.06
C PHE A 143 -7.42 -0.97 -1.34
N THR A 144 -7.31 0.19 -1.98
CA THR A 144 -6.03 0.83 -2.27
C THR A 144 -5.27 1.17 -0.99
N LYS A 145 -5.97 1.77 0.00
CA LYS A 145 -5.40 2.11 1.32
C LYS A 145 -5.01 0.84 2.10
N LEU A 146 -5.83 -0.19 2.05
CA LEU A 146 -5.59 -1.46 2.75
C LEU A 146 -4.40 -2.22 2.17
N LYS A 147 -4.25 -2.23 0.83
CA LYS A 147 -3.08 -2.81 0.15
C LYS A 147 -1.79 -2.13 0.60
N ASP A 148 -1.78 -0.80 0.68
CA ASP A 148 -0.65 -0.03 1.21
C ASP A 148 -0.40 -0.34 2.70
N LEU A 149 -1.46 -0.46 3.51
CA LEU A 149 -1.38 -0.83 4.93
C LEU A 149 -0.68 -2.18 5.14
N PHE A 150 -1.14 -3.25 4.49
CA PHE A 150 -0.53 -4.58 4.63
C PHE A 150 0.87 -4.62 4.05
N TYR A 151 1.12 -3.98 2.90
CA TYR A 151 2.45 -3.90 2.31
C TYR A 151 3.44 -3.23 3.25
N ARG A 152 3.14 -2.02 3.76
CA ARG A 152 4.03 -1.29 4.68
C ARG A 152 4.22 -2.03 6.00
N SER A 153 3.15 -2.61 6.55
CA SER A 153 3.21 -3.35 7.81
C SER A 153 4.05 -4.61 7.67
N SER A 154 3.90 -5.37 6.57
CA SER A 154 4.67 -6.60 6.30
C SER A 154 6.19 -6.34 6.20
N ASN A 155 6.59 -5.11 5.89
CA ASN A 155 8.00 -4.72 5.76
C ASN A 155 8.65 -4.29 7.08
N LEU A 156 7.88 -4.05 8.14
CA LEU A 156 8.41 -3.64 9.44
C LEU A 156 8.81 -4.84 10.32
N GLN A 157 10.01 -4.77 10.89
CA GLN A 157 10.55 -5.83 11.76
C GLN A 157 9.70 -6.09 13.00
N TYR A 158 9.06 -5.04 13.53
CA TYR A 158 8.16 -5.16 14.67
C TYR A 158 7.01 -6.14 14.40
N PHE A 159 6.33 -6.00 13.26
CA PHE A 159 5.21 -6.88 12.91
C PHE A 159 5.68 -8.27 12.47
N LYS A 160 6.77 -8.39 11.71
CA LYS A 160 7.31 -9.70 11.26
C LYS A 160 7.54 -10.70 12.40
N ARG A 161 7.84 -10.22 13.61
CA ARG A 161 8.07 -11.07 14.79
C ARG A 161 6.79 -11.46 15.51
N LEU A 162 5.71 -10.69 15.35
CA LEU A 162 4.49 -10.79 16.15
C LEU A 162 3.31 -11.35 15.37
N ILE A 163 3.20 -11.04 14.09
CA ILE A 163 2.09 -11.44 13.22
C ILE A 163 2.58 -11.73 11.80
N GLN A 164 1.96 -12.72 11.16
CA GLN A 164 2.11 -12.98 9.73
C GLN A 164 1.04 -12.21 8.95
N ILE A 165 1.48 -11.23 8.16
CA ILE A 165 0.59 -10.37 7.37
C ILE A 165 0.53 -10.91 5.94
N PRO A 166 -0.67 -11.29 5.44
CA PRO A 166 -0.83 -11.75 4.06
C PRO A 166 -0.68 -10.61 3.06
N GLN A 167 -0.26 -10.94 1.84
CA GLN A 167 -0.30 -9.99 0.71
C GLN A 167 -1.69 -10.00 0.08
N LEU A 168 -2.23 -8.82 -0.22
CA LEU A 168 -3.47 -8.71 -0.98
C LEU A 168 -3.23 -8.94 -2.48
N PRO A 169 -4.25 -9.41 -3.23
CA PRO A 169 -4.19 -9.55 -4.67
C PRO A 169 -3.78 -8.24 -5.36
N GLU A 170 -3.18 -8.35 -6.54
CA GLU A 170 -2.74 -7.16 -7.28
C GLU A 170 -3.93 -6.30 -7.72
N ASN A 171 -4.99 -6.96 -8.20
CA ASN A 171 -6.23 -6.35 -8.67
C ASN A 171 -7.38 -6.62 -7.69
N PRO A 172 -8.30 -5.66 -7.50
CA PRO A 172 -9.49 -5.85 -6.68
C PRO A 172 -10.46 -6.86 -7.31
N PRO A 173 -11.31 -7.52 -6.51
CA PRO A 173 -12.34 -8.44 -7.01
C PRO A 173 -13.30 -7.75 -7.99
N ASN A 174 -13.65 -8.44 -9.08
CA ASN A 174 -14.66 -7.94 -10.01
C ASN A 174 -16.06 -8.36 -9.57
N PHE A 175 -16.75 -7.48 -8.85
CA PHE A 175 -18.10 -7.74 -8.32
C PHE A 175 -19.19 -7.95 -9.37
N LEU A 176 -18.95 -7.57 -10.62
CA LEU A 176 -19.89 -7.80 -11.73
C LEU A 176 -19.78 -9.21 -12.31
N ARG A 177 -18.75 -9.96 -11.92
CA ARG A 177 -18.51 -11.34 -12.38
C ARG A 177 -18.65 -12.27 -11.19
N ALA A 178 -19.78 -12.98 -11.08
CA ALA A 178 -20.05 -13.89 -9.97
C ALA A 178 -18.94 -14.95 -9.73
N SER A 179 -18.24 -15.40 -10.77
CA SER A 179 -17.12 -16.34 -10.64
C SER A 179 -15.88 -15.73 -9.95
N ALA A 180 -15.78 -14.41 -9.84
CA ALA A 180 -14.69 -13.76 -9.11
C ALA A 180 -14.81 -13.97 -7.58
N LEU A 181 -15.99 -14.34 -7.07
CA LEU A 181 -16.14 -14.72 -5.67
C LEU A 181 -15.42 -16.04 -5.36
N SER A 182 -15.43 -17.00 -6.29
CA SER A 182 -14.68 -18.26 -6.13
C SER A 182 -13.17 -18.10 -6.25
N GLU A 183 -12.69 -16.97 -6.79
CA GLU A 183 -11.27 -16.61 -6.87
C GLU A 183 -10.80 -15.84 -5.63
N HIS A 184 -11.72 -15.38 -4.76
CA HIS A 184 -11.40 -14.62 -3.56
C HIS A 184 -10.78 -15.51 -2.48
N ILE A 185 -9.61 -15.09 -1.99
CA ILE A 185 -8.88 -15.77 -0.91
C ILE A 185 -8.90 -14.85 0.30
N SER A 186 -9.49 -15.32 1.41
CA SER A 186 -9.51 -14.58 2.67
C SER A 186 -8.08 -14.32 3.16
N PRO A 187 -7.70 -13.06 3.40
CA PRO A 187 -6.37 -12.73 3.93
C PRO A 187 -6.31 -13.13 5.41
N VAL A 188 -5.91 -14.35 5.73
CA VAL A 188 -5.77 -14.80 7.13
C VAL A 188 -4.49 -14.23 7.74
N VAL A 189 -4.61 -13.37 8.75
CA VAL A 189 -3.48 -12.91 9.57
C VAL A 189 -3.28 -13.92 10.71
N VAL A 190 -2.10 -14.53 10.77
CA VAL A 190 -1.78 -15.55 11.79
C VAL A 190 -0.90 -14.93 12.86
N ILE A 191 -1.25 -15.10 14.14
CA ILE A 191 -0.35 -14.84 15.26
C ILE A 191 0.46 -16.13 15.45
N PRO A 192 1.79 -16.15 15.22
CA PRO A 192 2.61 -17.31 15.52
C PRO A 192 2.43 -17.67 17.00
N ALA A 193 2.17 -18.94 17.30
CA ALA A 193 2.12 -19.39 18.69
C ALA A 193 3.47 -19.03 19.34
N GLU A 194 3.42 -18.32 20.47
CA GLU A 194 4.60 -17.91 21.23
C GLU A 194 5.54 -19.11 21.35
N ALA A 195 6.77 -18.96 20.85
CA ALA A 195 7.85 -19.86 21.23
C ALA A 195 8.00 -19.70 22.74
N SER A 196 7.41 -20.64 23.48
CA SER A 196 7.61 -20.80 24.91
C SER A 196 9.09 -20.63 25.21
N SER A 197 9.39 -19.66 26.06
CA SER A 197 10.70 -19.44 26.67
C SER A 197 11.38 -20.77 26.99
N PRO A 198 12.65 -20.99 26.62
CA PRO A 198 13.40 -22.16 27.04
C PRO A 198 13.88 -21.93 28.48
N ASP A 199 12.94 -21.93 29.42
CA ASP A 199 13.25 -22.00 30.85
C ASP A 199 12.14 -22.81 31.55
N SER A 200 12.10 -24.09 31.21
CA SER A 200 11.36 -25.12 31.93
C SER A 200 12.06 -26.43 31.63
N GLU A 201 12.86 -26.89 32.58
CA GLU A 201 13.46 -28.22 32.58
C GLU A 201 12.38 -29.29 32.35
N PRO A 202 12.61 -30.31 31.51
CA PRO A 202 11.83 -31.52 31.59
C PRO A 202 12.41 -32.37 32.72
N VAL A 203 11.65 -32.45 33.81
CA VAL A 203 11.72 -33.58 34.74
C VAL A 203 11.31 -34.83 33.94
N LEU A 204 12.29 -35.64 33.52
CA LEU A 204 12.02 -36.95 32.97
C LEU A 204 11.90 -37.95 34.12
N GLU A 205 10.64 -38.27 34.43
CA GLU A 205 10.26 -39.48 35.16
C GLU A 205 10.70 -40.73 34.39
N LYS A 206 11.03 -41.75 35.18
CA LYS A 206 11.31 -43.13 34.79
C LYS A 206 10.36 -43.66 33.70
N ASP A 207 10.93 -44.41 32.77
CA ASP A 207 10.33 -45.71 32.44
C ASP A 207 11.41 -46.76 32.14
N ASP A 208 11.07 -47.97 32.52
CA ASP A 208 11.89 -49.16 32.66
C ASP A 208 11.98 -49.98 31.36
N LEU A 209 12.92 -50.94 31.37
CA LEU A 209 12.83 -52.29 30.79
C LEU A 209 13.37 -52.64 29.37
N VAL A 210 14.22 -53.71 29.40
CA VAL A 210 14.63 -54.73 28.40
C VAL A 210 15.40 -54.26 27.14
N ASP A 211 16.52 -54.87 26.74
CA ASP A 211 16.64 -56.31 26.44
C ASP A 211 18.06 -56.88 26.55
N MET A 212 18.13 -58.17 26.87
CA MET A 212 19.33 -59.00 26.97
C MET A 212 19.36 -59.93 25.75
N ASP A 213 20.34 -59.80 24.87
CA ASP A 213 20.70 -60.88 23.96
C ASP A 213 22.22 -61.04 23.85
N ALA A 214 22.60 -62.31 23.87
CA ALA A 214 23.93 -62.84 23.83
C ALA A 214 24.20 -63.34 22.41
N SER A 215 25.33 -62.95 21.80
CA SER A 215 26.20 -63.90 21.10
C SER A 215 27.45 -63.27 20.48
N GLN A 216 28.58 -63.82 20.93
CA GLN A 216 29.67 -64.37 20.11
C GLN A 216 30.78 -63.49 19.49
N GLN A 217 32.01 -63.94 19.83
CA GLN A 217 33.29 -63.95 19.09
C GLN A 217 34.11 -62.66 19.10
N ASN A 218 35.44 -62.65 19.16
CA ASN A 218 36.55 -63.52 19.60
C ASN A 218 37.83 -62.71 19.25
N LEU A 219 38.97 -62.99 19.91
CA LEU A 219 40.35 -62.48 19.68
C LEU A 219 40.57 -61.00 20.09
N PHE A 220 41.50 -60.63 20.99
CA PHE A 220 42.95 -60.92 20.96
C PHE A 220 43.62 -60.89 22.36
N ASP A 221 44.46 -61.92 22.58
CA ASP A 221 45.76 -62.04 23.29
C ASP A 221 46.12 -61.28 24.59
N ASN A 222 46.19 -62.06 25.68
CA ASN A 222 47.39 -62.45 26.45
C ASN A 222 48.59 -61.47 26.53
N LYS A 223 48.86 -60.97 27.75
CA LYS A 223 50.18 -60.96 28.45
C LYS A 223 50.14 -60.05 29.69
N PHE A 224 49.84 -60.60 30.87
CA PHE A 224 50.39 -60.11 32.15
C PHE A 224 50.03 -61.04 33.32
N ASP A 225 50.46 -62.30 33.32
CA ASP A 225 50.24 -63.14 34.52
C ASP A 225 51.27 -64.26 34.69
N ASP A 226 52.57 -63.92 34.66
CA ASP A 226 53.62 -64.94 34.84
C ASP A 226 54.90 -64.43 35.53
N ILE A 227 54.79 -63.50 36.49
CA ILE A 227 55.98 -62.90 37.14
C ILE A 227 55.99 -62.92 38.67
N PHE A 228 54.92 -63.29 39.37
CA PHE A 228 54.98 -63.32 40.84
C PHE A 228 54.16 -64.46 41.46
N GLY A 229 54.77 -65.65 41.53
CA GLY A 229 54.21 -66.72 42.35
C GLY A 229 54.90 -68.07 42.21
N SER A 230 56.00 -68.30 42.92
CA SER A 230 56.20 -69.57 43.66
C SER A 230 57.45 -69.56 44.56
N SER A 231 57.17 -69.54 45.86
CA SER A 231 57.83 -70.19 47.01
C SER A 231 59.32 -70.55 46.97
N PHE A 232 60.07 -70.07 47.97
CA PHE A 232 60.73 -70.98 48.93
C PHE A 232 61.02 -70.31 50.29
N SER A 233 60.98 -71.15 51.32
CA SER A 233 61.12 -70.91 52.76
C SER A 233 62.56 -70.79 53.26
N SER A 234 62.85 -69.80 54.13
CA SER A 234 63.73 -69.93 55.31
C SER A 234 63.99 -68.56 55.95
N ASP A 235 63.55 -68.35 57.19
CA ASP A 235 64.13 -67.39 58.14
C ASP A 235 65.58 -67.84 58.48
N PRO A 236 66.52 -67.00 58.98
CA PRO A 236 66.28 -65.94 59.97
C PRO A 236 67.30 -64.77 59.98
N PHE A 237 66.92 -63.50 59.75
CA PHE A 237 67.73 -62.39 60.31
C PHE A 237 66.90 -61.14 60.59
N ASN A 238 66.58 -61.02 61.88
CA ASN A 238 66.10 -59.86 62.60
C ASN A 238 67.08 -58.67 62.45
N PHE A 239 66.65 -57.62 61.76
CA PHE A 239 67.20 -56.27 61.89
C PHE A 239 66.06 -55.24 61.97
N ASN A 240 65.12 -55.47 62.89
CA ASN A 240 64.09 -54.49 63.21
C ASN A 240 64.47 -53.75 64.49
N SER A 241 65.47 -52.86 64.44
CA SER A 241 65.75 -51.88 65.50
C SER A 241 66.78 -50.82 65.05
N GLN A 242 66.31 -49.82 64.28
CA GLN A 242 66.76 -48.41 64.39
C GLN A 242 66.00 -47.55 63.37
N ASN A 243 64.72 -47.33 63.63
CA ASN A 243 63.97 -46.09 63.38
C ASN A 243 62.50 -46.41 63.67
N GLY A 244 62.06 -45.98 64.86
CA GLY A 244 60.71 -46.18 65.37
C GLY A 244 59.69 -45.40 64.56
N VAL A 245 59.17 -46.04 63.52
CA VAL A 245 57.84 -45.80 62.98
C VAL A 245 57.17 -47.16 63.03
N ASN A 246 56.09 -47.28 63.81
CA ASN A 246 55.37 -48.55 63.96
C ASN A 246 54.97 -49.06 62.57
N LYS A 247 55.03 -50.38 62.34
CA LYS A 247 54.60 -50.99 61.06
C LYS A 247 53.20 -50.52 60.67
N ASP A 248 52.34 -50.37 61.67
CA ASP A 248 50.98 -49.86 61.52
C ASP A 248 50.94 -48.40 61.03
N GLU A 249 51.87 -47.54 61.43
CA GLU A 249 51.95 -46.14 60.94
C GLU A 249 52.38 -46.08 59.47
N LYS A 250 53.29 -46.98 59.06
CA LYS A 250 53.69 -47.09 57.64
C LYS A 250 52.52 -47.59 56.79
N ASP A 251 51.79 -48.60 57.26
CA ASP A 251 50.63 -49.15 56.55
C ASP A 251 49.48 -48.12 56.47
N HIS A 252 49.26 -47.31 57.52
CA HIS A 252 48.32 -46.19 57.50
C HIS A 252 48.74 -45.10 56.50
N LEU A 253 50.03 -44.73 56.46
CA LEU A 253 50.55 -43.73 55.52
C LEU A 253 50.44 -44.22 54.07
N ILE A 254 50.76 -45.49 53.80
CA ILE A 254 50.60 -46.12 52.49
C ILE A 254 49.12 -46.09 52.07
N GLY A 255 48.20 -46.45 52.97
CA GLY A 255 46.76 -46.39 52.71
C GLY A 255 46.24 -44.96 52.48
N GLN A 256 46.84 -43.95 53.13
CA GLN A 256 46.54 -42.54 52.87
C GLN A 256 47.04 -42.10 51.49
N LEU A 257 48.29 -42.42 51.13
CA LEU A 257 48.86 -42.09 49.82
C LEU A 257 48.14 -42.77 48.67
N TYR A 258 47.72 -44.03 48.82
CA TYR A 258 46.92 -44.70 47.80
C TYR A 258 45.55 -44.04 47.59
N ARG A 259 44.89 -43.59 48.67
CA ARG A 259 43.64 -42.83 48.57
C ARG A 259 43.85 -41.50 47.87
N GLU A 260 44.88 -40.75 48.25
CA GLU A 260 45.21 -39.46 47.63
C GLU A 260 45.56 -39.60 46.15
N VAL A 261 46.35 -40.61 45.77
CA VAL A 261 46.65 -40.92 44.36
C VAL A 261 45.38 -41.31 43.59
N SER A 262 44.48 -42.07 44.20
CA SER A 262 43.19 -42.43 43.59
C SER A 262 42.31 -41.19 43.38
N GLU A 263 42.26 -40.30 44.36
CA GLU A 263 41.48 -39.08 44.32
C GLU A 263 42.02 -38.08 43.29
N LEU A 264 43.35 -37.90 43.24
CA LEU A 264 44.02 -37.06 42.22
C LEU A 264 43.79 -37.59 40.80
N LYS A 265 43.80 -38.92 40.60
CA LYS A 265 43.47 -39.54 39.30
C LYS A 265 42.01 -39.27 38.91
N ALA A 266 41.09 -39.38 39.85
CA ALA A 266 39.68 -39.08 39.60
C ALA A 266 39.46 -37.59 39.27
N GLN A 267 40.13 -36.69 39.99
CA GLN A 267 40.09 -35.25 39.69
C GLN A 267 40.66 -34.94 38.30
N LEU A 268 41.75 -35.59 37.90
CA LEU A 268 42.38 -35.41 36.58
C LEU A 268 41.47 -35.89 35.44
N GLU A 269 40.82 -37.05 35.58
CA GLU A 269 39.84 -37.50 34.58
C GLU A 269 38.60 -36.60 34.55
N ASN A 270 38.09 -36.14 35.70
CA ASN A 270 37.00 -35.16 35.73
C ASN A 270 37.36 -33.88 34.98
N MET A 271 38.51 -33.27 35.28
CA MET A 271 39.01 -32.07 34.59
C MET A 271 39.16 -32.28 33.08
N LYS A 272 39.63 -33.45 32.65
CA LYS A 272 39.76 -33.81 31.24
C LYS A 272 38.40 -33.94 30.56
N THR A 273 37.42 -34.57 31.20
CA THR A 273 36.05 -34.66 30.64
C THR A 273 35.38 -33.29 30.55
N GLU A 274 35.59 -32.43 31.54
CA GLU A 274 35.05 -31.06 31.54
C GLU A 274 35.69 -30.22 30.43
N SER A 275 37.01 -30.31 30.26
CA SER A 275 37.73 -29.66 29.14
C SER A 275 37.23 -30.16 27.78
N GLN A 276 37.02 -31.47 27.61
CA GLN A 276 36.47 -32.03 26.37
C GLN A 276 35.05 -31.53 26.09
N ARG A 277 34.19 -31.44 27.12
CA ARG A 277 32.84 -30.88 27.01
C ARG A 277 32.90 -29.41 26.59
N ALA A 278 33.78 -28.61 27.17
CA ALA A 278 33.96 -27.21 26.81
C ALA A 278 34.44 -27.04 25.36
N VAL A 279 35.38 -27.88 24.90
CA VAL A 279 35.85 -27.87 23.49
C VAL A 279 34.72 -28.20 22.53
N LEU A 280 33.86 -29.18 22.83
CA LEU A 280 32.71 -29.52 22.00
C LEU A 280 31.70 -28.37 21.93
N GLN A 281 31.41 -27.73 23.08
CA GLN A 281 30.51 -26.57 23.13
C GLN A 281 31.06 -25.40 22.30
N LEU A 282 32.36 -25.10 22.41
CA LEU A 282 32.99 -24.05 21.62
C LEU A 282 32.97 -24.35 20.12
N LYS A 283 33.22 -25.61 19.72
CA LYS A 283 33.10 -26.02 18.31
C LYS A 283 31.68 -25.88 17.77
N GLY A 284 30.67 -26.24 18.57
CA GLY A 284 29.27 -26.00 18.23
C GLY A 284 29.00 -24.52 18.01
N ARG A 285 29.46 -23.66 18.93
CA ARG A 285 29.28 -22.21 18.82
C ARG A 285 29.98 -21.61 17.60
N VAL A 286 31.17 -22.10 17.24
CA VAL A 286 31.86 -21.67 16.02
C VAL A 286 31.06 -22.06 14.78
N SER A 287 30.55 -23.29 14.71
CA SER A 287 29.73 -23.74 13.58
C SER A 287 28.43 -22.93 13.43
N GLU A 288 27.78 -22.57 14.54
CA GLU A 288 26.61 -21.68 14.52
C GLU A 288 26.95 -20.30 13.98
N LEU A 289 28.04 -19.69 14.47
CA LEU A 289 28.48 -18.36 14.02
C LEU A 289 28.89 -18.36 12.54
N GLU A 290 29.50 -19.44 12.05
CA GLU A 290 29.82 -19.60 10.63
C GLU A 290 28.56 -19.69 9.76
N ALA A 291 27.52 -20.41 10.22
CA ALA A 291 26.23 -20.49 9.54
C ALA A 291 25.51 -19.13 9.54
N GLU A 292 25.46 -18.45 10.69
CA GLU A 292 24.90 -17.10 10.82
C GLU A 292 25.61 -16.11 9.88
N LEU A 293 26.94 -16.18 9.78
CA LEU A 293 27.71 -15.31 8.89
C LEU A 293 27.39 -15.57 7.41
N ALA A 294 27.27 -16.84 7.00
CA ALA A 294 26.91 -17.22 5.64
C ALA A 294 25.49 -16.74 5.28
N GLU A 295 24.53 -16.87 6.20
CA GLU A 295 23.17 -16.35 6.02
C GLU A 295 23.16 -14.83 5.88
N GLN A 296 23.90 -14.11 6.74
CA GLN A 296 24.03 -12.65 6.64
C GLN A 296 24.64 -12.19 5.32
N GLN A 297 25.64 -12.93 4.80
CA GLN A 297 26.23 -12.64 3.49
C GLN A 297 25.22 -12.83 2.35
N HIS A 298 24.45 -13.92 2.38
CA HIS A 298 23.40 -14.18 1.39
C HIS A 298 22.32 -13.09 1.41
N LEU A 299 21.82 -12.73 2.61
CA LEU A 299 20.83 -11.66 2.78
C LEU A 299 21.36 -10.30 2.29
N ARG A 300 22.64 -10.01 2.54
CA ARG A 300 23.28 -8.79 2.06
C ARG A 300 23.38 -8.75 0.52
N GLN A 301 23.71 -9.87 -0.11
CA GLN A 301 23.78 -9.97 -1.57
C GLN A 301 22.39 -9.78 -2.18
N GLN A 302 21.38 -10.48 -1.66
CA GLN A 302 19.99 -10.31 -2.09
C GLN A 302 19.51 -8.86 -1.97
N ALA A 303 19.81 -8.19 -0.84
CA ALA A 303 19.48 -6.78 -0.67
C ALA A 303 20.21 -5.85 -1.65
N ALA A 304 21.43 -6.20 -2.07
CA ALA A 304 22.17 -5.45 -3.08
C ALA A 304 21.55 -5.60 -4.48
N ASP A 305 21.18 -6.83 -4.85
CA ASP A 305 20.52 -7.14 -6.13
C ASP A 305 19.15 -6.44 -6.21
N ASP A 306 18.35 -6.50 -5.14
CA ASP A 306 17.07 -5.78 -5.05
C ASP A 306 17.26 -4.27 -5.17
N SER A 307 18.33 -3.72 -4.57
CA SER A 307 18.64 -2.29 -4.65
C SER A 307 19.06 -1.87 -6.06
N GLU A 308 19.76 -2.74 -6.79
CA GLU A 308 20.12 -2.51 -8.20
C GLU A 308 18.88 -2.55 -9.09
N PHE A 309 18.00 -3.54 -8.89
CA PHE A 309 16.73 -3.65 -9.60
C PHE A 309 15.86 -2.40 -9.39
N LEU A 310 15.68 -1.97 -8.14
CA LEU A 310 14.90 -0.76 -7.82
C LEU A 310 15.50 0.51 -8.42
N ARG A 311 16.84 0.60 -8.52
CA ARG A 311 17.48 1.72 -9.21
C ARG A 311 17.19 1.73 -10.70
N ALA A 312 17.25 0.56 -11.36
CA ALA A 312 16.93 0.42 -12.77
C ALA A 312 15.46 0.79 -13.07
N GLU A 313 14.52 0.31 -12.25
CA GLU A 313 13.09 0.64 -12.38
C GLU A 313 12.84 2.15 -12.18
N LEU A 314 13.51 2.76 -11.20
CA LEU A 314 13.40 4.19 -10.93
C LEU A 314 13.93 5.03 -12.09
N ASP A 315 15.02 4.62 -12.74
CA ASP A 315 15.54 5.31 -13.92
C ASP A 315 14.65 5.12 -15.15
N GLU A 316 14.00 3.96 -15.32
CA GLU A 316 12.99 3.77 -16.36
C GLU A 316 11.76 4.68 -16.15
N LEU A 317 11.28 4.79 -14.91
CA LEU A 317 10.17 5.68 -14.54
C LEU A 317 10.52 7.15 -14.75
N LYS A 318 11.75 7.58 -14.41
CA LYS A 318 12.22 8.94 -14.73
C LYS A 318 12.19 9.21 -16.22
N LYS A 319 12.67 8.28 -17.04
CA LYS A 319 12.64 8.41 -18.50
C LYS A 319 11.22 8.52 -19.04
N LYS A 320 10.29 7.67 -18.58
CA LYS A 320 8.86 7.76 -18.94
C LYS A 320 8.25 9.10 -18.55
N ARG A 321 8.60 9.62 -17.36
CA ARG A 321 8.15 10.94 -16.90
C ARG A 321 8.68 12.06 -17.80
N GLU A 322 9.97 12.05 -18.14
CA GLU A 322 10.55 13.05 -19.05
C GLU A 322 9.88 13.04 -20.43
N ASP A 323 9.61 11.86 -20.98
CA ASP A 323 8.95 11.73 -22.27
C ASP A 323 7.50 12.20 -22.22
N THR A 324 6.80 11.94 -21.10
CA THR A 324 5.45 12.47 -20.84
C THR A 324 5.47 14.00 -20.74
N GLU A 325 6.43 14.58 -20.02
CA GLU A 325 6.58 16.04 -19.92
C GLU A 325 6.89 16.68 -21.28
N LYS A 326 7.72 16.05 -22.12
CA LYS A 326 7.98 16.50 -23.50
C LYS A 326 6.72 16.45 -24.36
N ALA A 327 5.95 15.36 -24.27
CA ALA A 327 4.69 15.21 -24.98
C ALA A 327 3.67 16.26 -24.55
N GLN A 328 3.57 16.54 -23.26
CA GLN A 328 2.65 17.56 -22.73
C GLN A 328 3.04 18.98 -23.17
N ARG A 329 4.34 19.32 -23.20
CA ARG A 329 4.81 20.59 -23.77
C ARG A 329 4.45 20.71 -25.25
N SER A 330 4.63 19.64 -26.02
CA SER A 330 4.22 19.61 -27.43
C SER A 330 2.71 19.84 -27.60
N LEU A 331 1.89 19.16 -26.80
CA LEU A 331 0.43 19.33 -26.79
C LEU A 331 0.04 20.78 -26.53
N THR A 332 0.62 21.41 -25.49
CA THR A 332 0.31 22.81 -25.15
C THR A 332 0.67 23.80 -26.27
N GLU A 333 1.76 23.56 -27.01
CA GLU A 333 2.13 24.40 -28.15
C GLU A 333 1.20 24.17 -29.35
N ILE A 334 0.74 22.93 -29.58
CA ILE A 334 -0.26 22.62 -30.61
C ILE A 334 -1.59 23.30 -30.27
N GLU A 335 -2.05 23.24 -29.02
CA GLU A 335 -3.26 23.92 -28.55
C GLU A 335 -3.17 25.44 -28.73
N ARG A 336 -2.02 26.05 -28.37
CA ARG A 336 -1.79 27.47 -28.57
C ARG A 336 -1.87 27.88 -30.05
N ARG A 337 -1.30 27.05 -30.94
CA ARG A 337 -1.39 27.26 -32.39
C ARG A 337 -2.81 27.10 -32.90
N ALA A 338 -3.55 26.11 -32.40
CA ALA A 338 -4.94 25.88 -32.75
C ALA A 338 -5.82 27.08 -32.36
N GLN A 339 -5.68 27.59 -31.14
CA GLN A 339 -6.39 28.80 -30.67
C GLN A 339 -6.06 30.03 -31.52
N ALA A 340 -4.78 30.25 -31.84
CA ALA A 340 -4.36 31.35 -32.70
C ALA A 340 -4.96 31.23 -34.12
N ASN A 341 -5.08 30.00 -34.64
CA ASN A 341 -5.70 29.75 -35.94
C ASN A 341 -7.21 29.99 -35.88
N GLU A 342 -7.90 29.50 -34.84
CA GLU A 342 -9.33 29.72 -34.61
C GLU A 342 -9.67 31.22 -34.53
N GLN A 343 -8.86 32.01 -33.82
CA GLN A 343 -9.01 33.47 -33.77
C GLN A 343 -8.85 34.11 -35.16
N ARG A 344 -7.92 33.63 -35.99
CA ARG A 344 -7.76 34.12 -37.37
C ARG A 344 -8.99 33.78 -38.22
N TYR A 345 -9.50 32.55 -38.12
CA TYR A 345 -10.74 32.15 -38.81
C TYR A 345 -11.94 32.97 -38.36
N SER A 346 -12.10 33.25 -37.06
CA SER A 346 -13.18 34.09 -36.56
C SER A 346 -13.12 35.51 -37.14
N LYS A 347 -11.95 36.15 -37.13
CA LYS A 347 -11.75 37.47 -37.74
C LYS A 347 -12.05 37.47 -39.24
N LEU A 348 -11.63 36.42 -39.95
CA LEU A 348 -11.92 36.29 -41.38
C LEU A 348 -13.42 36.13 -41.64
N LYS A 349 -14.11 35.35 -40.80
CA LYS A 349 -15.56 35.16 -40.86
C LYS A 349 -16.31 36.47 -40.62
N GLU A 350 -15.89 37.26 -39.63
CA GLU A 350 -16.43 38.60 -39.37
C GLU A 350 -16.26 39.51 -40.60
N LYS A 351 -15.05 39.57 -41.16
CA LYS A 351 -14.77 40.38 -42.36
C LYS A 351 -15.58 39.94 -43.58
N TYR A 352 -15.76 38.63 -43.76
CA TYR A 352 -16.61 38.10 -44.81
C TYR A 352 -18.08 38.50 -44.60
N SER A 353 -18.59 38.39 -43.36
CA SER A 353 -19.94 38.82 -43.01
C SER A 353 -20.15 40.32 -43.23
N GLU A 354 -19.19 41.17 -42.85
CA GLU A 354 -19.19 42.60 -43.13
C GLU A 354 -19.23 42.88 -44.65
N LEU A 355 -18.43 42.15 -45.43
CA LEU A 355 -18.39 42.32 -46.88
C LEU A 355 -19.72 41.95 -47.54
N VAL A 356 -20.34 40.84 -47.12
CA VAL A 356 -21.67 40.43 -47.60
C VAL A 356 -22.73 41.47 -47.25
N GLN A 357 -22.71 41.99 -46.02
CA GLN A 357 -23.63 43.04 -45.59
C GLN A 357 -23.45 44.33 -46.39
N ASN A 358 -22.19 44.77 -46.56
CA ASN A 358 -21.87 45.95 -47.38
C ASN A 358 -22.33 45.79 -48.83
N HIS A 359 -22.16 44.60 -49.41
CA HIS A 359 -22.64 44.30 -50.75
C HIS A 359 -24.17 44.42 -50.84
N ALA A 360 -24.90 43.86 -49.87
CA ALA A 360 -26.35 43.98 -49.80
C ALA A 360 -26.82 45.44 -49.66
N ASP A 361 -26.14 46.24 -48.83
CA ASP A 361 -26.46 47.65 -48.63
C ASP A 361 -26.16 48.49 -49.88
N LEU A 362 -25.08 48.20 -50.59
CA LEU A 362 -24.76 48.82 -51.88
C LEU A 362 -25.80 48.49 -52.96
N LEU A 363 -26.30 47.24 -53.00
CA LEU A 363 -27.39 46.87 -53.91
C LEU A 363 -28.66 47.68 -53.63
N ARG A 364 -29.03 47.85 -52.35
CA ARG A 364 -30.19 48.71 -51.99
C ARG A 364 -29.98 50.16 -52.38
N LYS A 365 -28.79 50.72 -52.11
CA LYS A 365 -28.45 52.10 -52.52
C LYS A 365 -28.47 52.27 -54.03
N ASN A 366 -27.95 51.30 -54.78
CA ASN A 366 -27.96 51.34 -56.24
C ASN A 366 -29.41 51.33 -56.78
N ALA A 367 -30.28 50.49 -56.21
CA ALA A 367 -31.71 50.48 -56.56
C ALA A 367 -32.39 51.83 -56.27
N GLU A 368 -32.10 52.44 -55.12
CA GLU A 368 -32.65 53.75 -54.75
C GLU A 368 -32.14 54.88 -55.68
N VAL A 369 -30.84 54.92 -55.97
CA VAL A 369 -30.27 55.90 -56.92
C VAL A 369 -30.86 55.69 -58.32
N THR A 370 -31.01 54.45 -58.77
CA THR A 370 -31.67 54.14 -60.06
C THR A 370 -33.10 54.68 -60.09
N LYS A 371 -33.85 54.53 -59.00
CA LYS A 371 -35.19 55.10 -58.85
C LYS A 371 -35.15 56.63 -58.89
N GLN A 372 -34.26 57.29 -58.14
CA GLN A 372 -34.11 58.74 -58.16
C GLN A 372 -33.74 59.28 -59.54
N VAL A 373 -32.84 58.61 -60.26
CA VAL A 373 -32.48 58.95 -61.64
C VAL A 373 -33.69 58.83 -62.58
N SER A 374 -34.52 57.80 -62.42
CA SER A 374 -35.73 57.66 -63.23
C SER A 374 -36.73 58.80 -62.99
N VAL A 375 -36.94 59.19 -61.72
CA VAL A 375 -37.81 60.31 -61.34
C VAL A 375 -37.25 61.64 -61.86
N ALA A 376 -35.95 61.88 -61.71
CA ALA A 376 -35.30 63.09 -62.22
C ALA A 376 -35.39 63.21 -63.75
N ARG A 377 -35.21 62.10 -64.48
CA ARG A 377 -35.41 62.07 -65.94
C ARG A 377 -36.84 62.38 -66.33
N GLN A 378 -37.83 61.87 -65.59
CA GLN A 378 -39.24 62.14 -65.86
C GLN A 378 -39.57 63.62 -65.61
N ALA A 379 -39.11 64.19 -64.49
CA ALA A 379 -39.26 65.61 -64.20
C ALA A 379 -38.57 66.50 -65.25
N GLN A 380 -37.39 66.11 -65.74
CA GLN A 380 -36.72 66.82 -66.83
C GLN A 380 -37.55 66.78 -68.13
N ALA A 381 -38.08 65.62 -68.50
CA ALA A 381 -38.93 65.49 -69.69
C ALA A 381 -40.23 66.29 -69.59
N ASP A 382 -40.81 66.41 -68.39
CA ASP A 382 -41.99 67.23 -68.14
C ASP A 382 -41.66 68.73 -68.23
N LEU A 383 -40.54 69.17 -67.64
CA LEU A 383 -40.04 70.55 -67.77
C LEU A 383 -39.72 70.94 -69.22
N GLU A 384 -39.11 70.04 -69.99
CA GLU A 384 -38.86 70.27 -71.43
C GLU A 384 -40.18 70.40 -72.21
N ARG A 385 -41.22 69.64 -71.85
CA ARG A 385 -42.57 69.76 -72.42
C ARG A 385 -43.20 71.10 -72.08
N GLU A 386 -43.21 71.50 -70.80
CA GLU A 386 -43.74 72.80 -70.36
C GLU A 386 -42.99 73.97 -71.01
N LYS A 387 -41.65 73.87 -71.10
CA LYS A 387 -40.83 74.86 -71.78
C LYS A 387 -41.24 75.01 -73.25
N LYS A 388 -41.44 73.91 -73.96
CA LYS A 388 -41.89 73.91 -75.36
C LYS A 388 -43.28 74.53 -75.50
N GLU A 389 -44.21 74.20 -74.62
CA GLU A 389 -45.56 74.79 -74.60
C GLU A 389 -45.51 76.31 -74.33
N LEU A 390 -44.65 76.75 -73.41
CA LEU A 390 -44.38 78.15 -73.12
C LEU A 390 -43.79 78.87 -74.32
N GLU A 391 -42.75 78.31 -74.97
CA GLU A 391 -42.16 78.83 -76.21
C GLU A 391 -43.21 78.95 -77.32
N ASP A 392 -44.01 77.92 -77.55
CA ASP A 392 -45.11 77.92 -78.53
C ASP A 392 -46.18 78.98 -78.20
N SER A 393 -46.47 79.20 -76.91
CA SER A 393 -47.42 80.23 -76.47
C SER A 393 -46.86 81.65 -76.64
N PHE A 394 -45.57 81.83 -76.38
CA PHE A 394 -44.85 83.08 -76.57
C PHE A 394 -44.77 83.42 -78.04
N GLN A 395 -44.44 82.46 -78.90
CA GLN A 395 -44.43 82.63 -80.36
C GLN A 395 -45.82 83.03 -80.87
N ARG A 396 -46.88 82.35 -80.42
CA ARG A 396 -48.27 82.72 -80.76
C ARG A 396 -48.62 84.15 -80.35
N ARG A 397 -48.24 84.59 -79.14
CA ARG A 397 -48.46 85.97 -78.66
C ARG A 397 -47.62 86.98 -79.43
N SER A 398 -46.36 86.65 -79.74
CA SER A 398 -45.45 87.48 -80.54
C SER A 398 -46.00 87.68 -81.95
N ASP A 399 -46.40 86.61 -82.64
CA ASP A 399 -47.04 86.65 -83.96
C ASP A 399 -48.34 87.47 -83.92
N GLN A 400 -49.14 87.32 -82.87
CA GLN A 400 -50.37 88.11 -82.67
C GLN A 400 -50.06 89.60 -82.45
N ALA A 401 -49.01 89.93 -81.69
CA ALA A 401 -48.55 91.30 -81.48
C ALA A 401 -48.00 91.93 -82.78
N GLN A 402 -47.21 91.17 -83.55
CA GLN A 402 -46.72 91.59 -84.87
C GLN A 402 -47.87 91.82 -85.86
N ARG A 403 -48.89 90.95 -85.89
CA ARG A 403 -50.10 91.15 -86.70
C ARG A 403 -50.86 92.42 -86.30
N LYS A 404 -51.00 92.70 -85.00
CA LYS A 404 -51.61 93.94 -84.51
C LYS A 404 -50.79 95.17 -84.88
N ALA A 405 -49.46 95.10 -84.79
CA ALA A 405 -48.56 96.19 -85.21
C ALA A 405 -48.65 96.44 -86.73
N ALA A 406 -48.69 95.39 -87.55
CA ALA A 406 -48.85 95.50 -89.00
C ALA A 406 -50.23 96.08 -89.40
N LEU A 407 -51.29 95.74 -88.65
CA LEU A 407 -52.62 96.34 -88.83
C LEU A 407 -52.64 97.83 -88.43
N TRP A 408 -51.92 98.21 -87.37
CA TRP A 408 -51.75 99.61 -86.97
C TRP A 408 -50.99 100.43 -88.02
N VAL A 409 -49.93 99.88 -88.60
CA VAL A 409 -49.15 100.54 -89.67
C VAL A 409 -49.95 100.71 -90.97
N ARG A 410 -50.95 99.86 -91.24
CA ARG A 410 -51.87 100.01 -92.39
C ARG A 410 -53.03 100.99 -92.16
N ALA A 411 -53.27 101.41 -90.91
CA ALA A 411 -54.34 102.34 -90.55
C ALA A 411 -53.87 103.80 -90.42
N LEU A 412 -52.55 104.02 -90.50
CA LEU A 412 -51.87 105.30 -90.75
C LEU A 412 -51.60 105.43 -92.25
#